data_AF-A0A158M4Q7-F1
#
_entry.id   AF-A0A158M4Q7-F1
#
_cell.length_a   1.000
_cell.length_b   1.000
_cell.length_c   1.000
_cell.angle_alpha   90.00
_cell.angle_beta   90.00
_cell.angle_gamma   90.00
#
_symmetry.space_group_name_H-M   'P 1'
#
loop_
_entity.id
_entity.type
_entity.pdbx_description
1 polymer ?
#
loop_
_entity_poly.entity_id
_entity_poly.type
_entity_poly.pdbx_seq_one_letter_code
_entity_poly.pdbx_strand_id
1 'polypeptide(L)' 'MLSTLIYRSRAIGAIGPQALQELLALAKQRNASLSVTGILLFDGIHFVQLLEGSDYAVAELLMPYSAILGMTMSCF' A
#
# COMPACT_ATOMS: atom_id res chain seq x y z
N MET A 1 10.68 -10.54 -12.86
CA MET A 1 9.42 -11.24 -13.19
C MET A 1 8.26 -10.32 -12.82
N LEU A 2 7.01 -10.74 -13.04
CA LEU A 2 5.84 -10.03 -12.51
C LEU A 2 5.54 -10.60 -11.12
N SER A 3 5.39 -9.72 -10.14
CA SER A 3 5.14 -10.05 -8.74
C SER A 3 3.89 -9.36 -8.22
N THR A 4 3.23 -10.02 -7.28
CA THR A 4 2.05 -9.49 -6.58
C THR A 4 2.33 -9.44 -5.09
N LEU A 5 2.12 -8.27 -4.48
CA LEU A 5 2.15 -8.07 -3.04
C LEU A 5 0.73 -7.88 -2.52
N ILE A 6 0.37 -8.66 -1.50
CA ILE A 6 -0.88 -8.48 -0.76
C ILE A 6 -0.51 -8.05 0.66
N TYR A 7 -1.05 -6.92 1.09
CA TYR A 7 -0.77 -6.32 2.38
C TYR A 7 -2.05 -5.89 3.07
N ARG A 8 -2.12 -6.07 4.39
CA ARG A 8 -3.23 -5.60 5.23
C ARG A 8 -2.69 -4.73 6.35
N SER A 9 -3.33 -3.59 6.59
CA SER A 9 -3.04 -2.71 7.73
C SER A 9 -4.30 -2.27 8.44
N ARG A 10 -4.13 -1.68 9.63
CA ARG A 10 -5.19 -1.05 10.41
C ARG A 10 -4.96 0.45 10.47
N ALA A 11 -6.00 1.24 10.26
CA ALA A 11 -5.95 2.68 10.42
C ALA A 11 -5.68 3.05 11.89
N ILE A 12 -4.85 4.07 12.13
CA ILE A 12 -4.48 4.54 13.48
C ILE A 12 -5.59 5.42 14.10
N GLY A 13 -6.63 5.74 13.33
CA GLY A 13 -7.81 6.48 13.78
C GLY A 13 -8.90 6.49 12.71
N ALA A 14 -9.96 7.26 12.96
CA ALA A 14 -11.01 7.46 11.97
C ALA A 14 -10.46 8.19 10.75
N ILE A 15 -10.68 7.63 9.56
CA ILE A 15 -10.29 8.24 8.29
C ILE A 15 -11.53 8.79 7.62
N GLY A 16 -11.54 10.11 7.43
CA GLY A 16 -12.61 10.77 6.69
C GLY A 16 -12.49 10.53 5.17
N PRO A 17 -13.59 10.74 4.41
CA PRO A 17 -13.60 10.54 2.96
C PRO A 17 -12.52 11.33 2.22
N GLN A 18 -12.22 12.55 2.67
CA GLN A 18 -11.24 13.43 2.03
C GLN A 18 -9.81 12.91 2.21
N ALA A 19 -9.44 12.48 3.41
CA ALA A 19 -8.15 11.86 3.69
C ALA A 19 -7.97 10.55 2.90
N LEU A 20 -9.05 9.77 2.69
CA LEU A 20 -9.00 8.58 1.84
C LEU A 20 -8.73 8.94 0.37
N GLN A 21 -9.32 10.02 -0.15
CA GLN A 21 -9.09 10.49 -1.52
C GLN A 21 -7.64 10.99 -1.71
N GLU A 22 -7.10 11.72 -0.74
CA GLU A 22 -5.71 12.17 -0.76
C GLU A 22 -4.73 10.99 -0.75
N LEU A 23 -4.98 9.99 0.10
CA LEU A 23 -4.20 8.75 0.13
C LEU A 23 -4.25 8.03 -1.22
N LEU A 24 -5.44 7.91 -1.84
CA LEU A 24 -5.59 7.32 -3.16
C LEU A 24 -4.84 8.10 -4.25
N ALA A 25 -4.84 9.42 -4.21
CA ALA A 25 -4.12 10.26 -5.17
C ALA A 25 -2.61 10.05 -5.06
N LEU A 26 -2.07 10.07 -3.84
CA LEU A 26 -0.65 9.81 -3.57
C LEU A 26 -0.23 8.40 -4.00
N ALA A 27 -1.05 7.39 -3.68
CA ALA A 27 -0.81 6.01 -4.08
C ALA A 27 -0.78 5.86 -5.61
N LYS A 28 -1.74 6.48 -6.33
CA LYS A 28 -1.77 6.47 -7.80
C LYS A 28 -0.52 7.09 -8.41
N GLN A 29 -0.10 8.25 -7.91
CA GLN A 29 1.10 8.93 -8.42
C GLN A 29 2.36 8.07 -8.22
N ARG A 30 2.53 7.51 -7.02
CA ARG A 30 3.67 6.65 -6.71
C ARG A 30 3.65 5.38 -7.54
N ASN A 31 2.51 4.70 -7.62
CA ASN A 31 2.35 3.49 -8.40
C ASN A 31 2.65 3.72 -9.89
N ALA A 32 2.16 4.82 -10.47
CA ALA A 32 2.47 5.20 -11.85
C ALA A 32 3.97 5.41 -12.07
N SER A 33 4.68 6.08 -11.15
CA SER A 33 6.13 6.29 -11.27
C SER A 33 6.95 5.00 -11.26
N LEU A 34 6.42 3.93 -10.64
CA LEU A 34 7.07 2.63 -10.52
C LEU A 34 6.52 1.58 -11.49
N SER A 35 5.60 1.97 -12.38
CA SER A 35 4.86 1.05 -13.27
C SER A 35 4.19 -0.10 -12.50
N VAL A 36 3.62 0.22 -11.34
CA VAL A 36 2.87 -0.69 -10.48
C VAL A 36 1.37 -0.42 -10.66
N THR A 37 0.56 -1.47 -10.68
CA THR A 37 -0.91 -1.37 -10.62
C THR A 37 -1.42 -1.95 -9.31
N GLY A 38 -2.69 -1.73 -8.98
CA GLY A 38 -3.22 -2.32 -7.76
C GLY A 38 -4.63 -1.91 -7.38
N ILE A 39 -5.08 -2.51 -6.28
CA ILE A 39 -6.38 -2.30 -5.64
C ILE A 39 -6.15 -1.88 -4.19
N LEU A 40 -6.87 -0.87 -3.74
CA LEU A 40 -6.97 -0.49 -2.33
C LEU A 40 -8.42 -0.67 -1.87
N LEU A 41 -8.62 -1.50 -0.86
CA LEU A 41 -9.89 -1.69 -0.17
C LEU A 41 -9.80 -1.07 1.22
N PHE A 42 -10.88 -0.43 1.65
CA PHE A 42 -11.00 0.14 2.99
C PHE A 42 -12.41 -0.13 3.54
N ASP A 43 -12.49 -0.71 4.75
CA ASP A 43 -13.77 -1.05 5.41
C ASP A 43 -14.18 -0.05 6.51
N GLY A 44 -13.38 1.00 6.74
CA GLY A 44 -13.54 1.94 7.85
C GLY A 44 -12.51 1.76 8.97
N ILE A 45 -11.86 0.59 9.06
CA ILE A 45 -10.87 0.25 10.09
C ILE A 45 -9.60 -0.33 9.47
N HIS A 46 -9.73 -1.20 8.47
CA HIS A 46 -8.64 -1.91 7.82
C HIS A 46 -8.47 -1.51 6.37
N PHE A 47 -7.23 -1.48 5.94
CA PHE A 47 -6.86 -1.42 4.54
C PHE A 47 -6.40 -2.78 4.06
N VAL A 48 -6.80 -3.15 2.84
CA VAL A 48 -6.20 -4.25 2.08
C VAL A 48 -5.68 -3.68 0.78
N GLN A 49 -4.40 -3.93 0.50
CA GLN A 49 -3.73 -3.52 -0.72
C GLN A 49 -3.27 -4.74 -1.49
N LEU A 50 -3.58 -4.75 -2.78
CA LEU A 50 -3.00 -5.66 -3.75
C LEU A 50 -2.22 -4.82 -4.75
N LEU A 51 -0.93 -5.09 -4.90
CA LEU A 51 -0.02 -4.34 -5.76
C LEU A 51 0.66 -5.31 -6.72
N GLU A 52 0.65 -5.02 -8.01
CA GLU A 52 1.23 -5.86 -9.05
C GLU A 52 2.22 -5.04 -9.88
N GLY A 53 3.43 -5.57 -10.07
CA GLY A 53 4.48 -4.93 -10.84
C GLY A 53 5.74 -5.78 -10.91
N SER A 54 6.84 -5.19 -11.37
CA SER A 54 8.12 -5.92 -11.37
C SER A 54 8.61 -6.20 -9.95
N ASP A 55 9.39 -7.27 -9.75
CA ASP A 55 9.95 -7.64 -8.44
C ASP A 55 10.68 -6.46 -7.76
N TYR A 56 11.43 -5.68 -8.55
CA TYR A 56 12.14 -4.49 -8.08
C TYR A 56 11.18 -3.39 -7.63
N ALA A 57 10.15 -3.10 -8.44
CA ALA A 57 9.16 -2.08 -8.13
C ALA A 57 8.34 -2.41 -6.86
N VAL A 58 7.97 -3.69 -6.70
CA VAL A 58 7.25 -4.17 -5.51
C VAL A 58 8.16 -4.12 -4.27
N ALA A 59 9.44 -4.48 -4.39
CA ALA A 59 10.41 -4.35 -3.30
C ALA A 59 10.66 -2.90 -2.90
N GLU A 60 10.71 -1.96 -3.87
CA GLU A 60 10.88 -0.53 -3.62
C GLU A 60 9.67 0.09 -2.90
N LEU A 61 8.46 -0.45 -3.12
CA LEU A 61 7.28 -0.07 -2.35
C LEU A 61 7.33 -0.58 -0.91
N LEU A 62 8.00 -1.70 -0.63
CA LEU A 62 8.14 -2.29 0.71
C LEU A 62 9.26 -1.65 1.55
N MET A 63 10.37 -1.24 0.93
CA MET A 63 11.56 -0.75 1.64
C MET A 63 11.31 0.45 2.58
N PRO A 64 10.47 1.47 2.25
CA PRO A 64 10.20 2.60 3.13
C PRO A 64 9.31 2.27 4.34
N TYR A 65 8.50 1.21 4.30
CA TYR A 65 7.56 0.90 5.38
C TYR A 65 8.24 0.33 6.64
N SER A 66 9.46 -0.21 6.51
CA SER A 66 10.24 -0.74 7.64
C SER A 66 10.68 0.34 8.65
N ALA A 67 10.92 1.57 8.18
CA ALA A 67 11.43 2.66 9.02
C ALA A 67 10.33 3.47 9.73
N ILE A 68 9.08 3.42 9.25
CA ILE A 68 8.02 4.34 9.70
C ILE A 68 7.01 3.66 10.66
N LEU A 69 6.81 2.34 10.59
CA LEU A 69 5.69 1.70 11.29
C LEU A 69 6.03 0.86 12.53
N GLY A 70 7.28 0.51 12.82
CA GLY A 70 7.59 -0.30 14.03
C GLY A 70 6.73 -1.57 14.14
N MET A 71 6.31 -2.14 13.01
CA MET A 71 5.40 -3.29 12.94
C MET A 71 6.05 -4.40 12.13
N THR A 72 6.15 -5.57 12.75
CA THR A 72 6.67 -6.80 12.17
C THR A 72 5.92 -7.13 10.89
N MET A 73 6.67 -7.32 9.81
CA MET A 73 6.20 -7.94 8.57
C MET A 73 5.75 -9.37 8.87
N SER A 74 4.53 -9.54 9.35
CA SER A 74 3.88 -10.86 9.39
C SER A 74 3.30 -11.11 7.99
N CYS A 75 4.18 -11.42 7.04
CA CYS A 75 3.79 -12.20 5.87
C CYS A 75 3.34 -13.57 6.38
N PHE A 76 2.10 -13.95 6.12
CA PHE A 76 1.77 -15.36 5.94
C PHE A 76 2.12 -15.75 4.51
#